data_AF-A0A257W443-F1
#
_entry.id   AF-A0A257W443-F1
#
_cell.length_a   1.000
_cell.length_b   1.000
_cell.length_c   1.000
_cell.angle_alpha   90.00
_cell.angle_beta   90.00
_cell.angle_gamma   90.00
#
_symmetry.space_group_name_H-M   'P 1'
#
loop_
_entity.id
_entity.type
_entity.pdbx_description
1 polymer ?
#
loop_
_entity_poly.entity_id
_entity_poly.type
_entity_poly.pdbx_seq_one_letter_code
_entity_poly.pdbx_strand_id
1 'polypeptide(L)'
;MQAGRENKIHGFTRLTSGDNINQISVRAIKEHLAKDAPVVIGMMVGQSFMQPMMGQELWQPQGMDASQSGMGGHAMCVIGYDDSKYGGAFQIMNSWGSEWGKNGVGWVRYGDFKNYVREAYGIDPLPKRTADSNIPLECTIGLVKNDDKQHIALQNSGSNYFQTIRPIRVGTRFKMEIENQTECYIYIFGQEVDGTSFVLFPYLKAGETVSKHSPYCGITGYRLFPRAQSFEADSIGTRDHIAIVVSTTELDYNNVNRAISASTRSDYSGKVNEALQSLQIRSVRFNSTPEGSIHFRADANDNKAAVAIVAFDKQ
;
A
#
# COMPACT_ATOMS: atom_id res chain seq x y z
N MET A 1 0.50 -29.19 12.86
CA MET A 1 1.25 -28.19 12.07
C MET A 1 1.03 -28.30 10.56
N GLN A 2 0.79 -29.48 9.98
CA GLN A 2 0.60 -29.65 8.52
C GLN A 2 -0.66 -28.98 7.97
N ALA A 3 -1.81 -29.10 8.66
CA ALA A 3 -3.07 -28.43 8.27
C ALA A 3 -3.00 -26.89 8.28
N GLY A 4 -2.12 -26.30 9.09
CA GLY A 4 -1.91 -24.84 9.11
C GLY A 4 -1.11 -24.32 7.90
N ARG A 5 -0.34 -25.19 7.23
CA ARG A 5 0.48 -24.78 6.06
C ARG A 5 -0.37 -24.43 4.85
N GLU A 6 -1.52 -25.08 4.72
CA GLU A 6 -2.49 -24.86 3.64
C GLU A 6 -3.30 -23.56 3.82
N ASN A 7 -3.25 -22.95 5.01
CA ASN A 7 -3.99 -21.75 5.38
C ASN A 7 -3.06 -20.57 5.70
N LYS A 8 -1.83 -20.58 5.16
CA LYS A 8 -0.91 -19.45 5.31
C LYS A 8 -1.49 -18.24 4.56
N ILE A 9 -1.75 -17.18 5.31
CA ILE A 9 -2.03 -15.88 4.72
C ILE A 9 -0.78 -15.40 3.96
N HIS A 10 -1.01 -14.72 2.85
CA HIS A 10 0.06 -14.09 2.09
C HIS A 10 0.76 -13.01 2.94
N GLY A 11 -0.04 -12.21 3.64
CA GLY A 11 0.44 -11.16 4.52
C GLY A 11 -0.73 -10.39 5.12
N PHE A 12 -0.39 -9.31 5.80
CA PHE A 12 -1.35 -8.39 6.39
C PHE A 12 -0.80 -6.97 6.36
N THR A 13 -1.70 -5.99 6.30
CA THR A 13 -1.34 -4.57 6.32
C THR A 13 -2.08 -3.87 7.44
N ARG A 14 -1.35 -3.09 8.26
CA ARG A 14 -1.97 -2.23 9.28
C ARG A 14 -2.60 -0.99 8.64
N LEU A 15 -3.91 -0.79 8.87
CA LEU A 15 -4.74 0.21 8.21
C LEU A 15 -4.78 1.55 8.95
N THR A 16 -3.62 2.21 9.01
CA THR A 16 -3.40 3.47 9.74
C THR A 16 -3.15 4.66 8.82
N SER A 17 -3.42 5.87 9.33
CA SER A 17 -3.11 7.15 8.70
C SER A 17 -1.61 7.42 8.80
N GLY A 18 -0.87 7.18 7.71
CA GLY A 18 0.60 7.24 7.73
C GLY A 18 1.22 6.19 8.69
N ASP A 19 2.40 6.46 9.22
CA ASP A 19 3.09 5.56 10.18
C ASP A 19 2.63 5.74 11.62
N ASN A 20 1.68 6.64 11.88
CA ASN A 20 1.08 6.74 13.19
C ASN A 20 0.21 5.51 13.42
N ILE A 21 0.78 4.53 14.10
CA ILE A 21 0.12 3.27 14.44
C ILE A 21 -1.15 3.44 15.27
N ASN A 22 -1.33 4.62 15.89
CA ASN A 22 -2.48 4.95 16.74
C ASN A 22 -3.61 5.64 15.98
N GLN A 23 -3.43 6.03 14.72
CA GLN A 23 -4.48 6.70 13.94
C GLN A 23 -5.02 5.76 12.86
N ILE A 24 -6.25 5.28 13.05
CA ILE A 24 -6.93 4.42 12.09
C ILE A 24 -7.36 5.21 10.84
N SER A 25 -7.24 4.60 9.66
CA SER A 25 -7.68 5.20 8.38
C SER A 25 -9.00 4.59 7.92
N VAL A 26 -10.09 5.36 8.04
CA VAL A 26 -11.43 4.96 7.53
C VAL A 26 -11.37 4.69 6.03
N ARG A 27 -10.65 5.52 5.27
CA ARG A 27 -10.47 5.33 3.82
C ARG A 27 -9.80 3.99 3.51
N ALA A 28 -8.70 3.67 4.20
CA ALA A 28 -7.98 2.42 3.96
C ALA A 28 -8.83 1.17 4.29
N ILE A 29 -9.67 1.25 5.33
CA ILE A 29 -10.61 0.17 5.68
C ILE A 29 -11.66 -0.01 4.58
N LYS A 30 -12.28 1.08 4.11
CA LYS A 30 -13.24 1.02 3.00
C LYS A 30 -12.64 0.44 1.73
N GLU A 31 -11.40 0.82 1.41
CA GLU A 31 -10.67 0.30 0.26
C GLU A 31 -10.38 -1.21 0.37
N HIS A 32 -10.26 -1.77 1.58
CA HIS A 32 -10.15 -3.23 1.77
C HIS A 32 -11.51 -3.90 1.62
N LEU A 33 -12.55 -3.35 2.26
CA LEU A 33 -13.90 -3.90 2.21
C LEU A 33 -14.50 -3.90 0.80
N ALA A 34 -14.18 -2.90 -0.02
CA ALA A 34 -14.62 -2.81 -1.41
C ALA A 34 -14.09 -3.96 -2.30
N LYS A 35 -13.21 -4.82 -1.79
CA LYS A 35 -12.56 -5.93 -2.52
C LYS A 35 -12.87 -7.28 -1.92
N ASP A 36 -13.96 -7.38 -1.17
CA ASP A 36 -14.32 -8.58 -0.42
C ASP A 36 -13.24 -9.00 0.60
N ALA A 37 -12.35 -8.09 1.02
CA ALA A 37 -11.31 -8.37 2.00
C ALA A 37 -11.75 -7.89 3.40
N PRO A 38 -12.07 -8.81 4.33
CA PRO A 38 -12.43 -8.43 5.69
C PRO A 38 -11.27 -7.76 6.43
N VAL A 39 -11.61 -6.88 7.37
CA VAL A 39 -10.63 -6.19 8.21
C VAL A 39 -10.76 -6.66 9.65
N VAL A 40 -9.67 -7.19 10.22
CA VAL A 40 -9.62 -7.56 11.63
C VAL A 40 -9.33 -6.32 12.45
N ILE A 41 -10.07 -6.11 13.53
CA ILE A 41 -9.93 -4.95 14.41
C ILE A 41 -9.74 -5.36 15.87
N GLY A 42 -8.97 -4.55 16.60
CA GLY A 42 -8.93 -4.54 18.06
C GLY A 42 -9.61 -3.28 18.56
N MET A 43 -10.73 -3.43 19.29
CA MET A 43 -11.53 -2.33 19.82
C MET A 43 -11.60 -2.38 21.35
N MET A 44 -11.54 -1.21 21.99
CA MET A 44 -11.91 -1.09 23.39
C MET A 44 -13.43 -1.18 23.49
N VAL A 45 -13.93 -2.19 24.18
CA VAL A 45 -15.37 -2.43 24.38
C VAL A 45 -15.73 -2.28 25.84
N GLY A 46 -16.83 -1.57 26.11
CA GLY A 46 -17.33 -1.32 27.45
C GLY A 46 -18.69 -1.97 27.69
N GLN A 47 -19.34 -1.60 28.80
CA GLN A 47 -20.58 -2.24 29.25
C GLN A 47 -21.71 -2.09 28.23
N SER A 48 -21.78 -0.96 27.51
CA SER A 48 -22.81 -0.74 26.50
C SER A 48 -22.65 -1.64 25.28
N PHE A 49 -21.47 -2.20 25.06
CA PHE A 49 -21.18 -3.09 23.93
C PHE A 49 -21.54 -4.56 24.19
N MET A 50 -21.76 -4.93 25.46
CA MET A 50 -22.00 -6.30 25.89
C MET A 50 -23.49 -6.67 25.79
N GLN A 51 -24.14 -6.95 26.93
CA GLN A 51 -25.57 -7.30 27.00
C GLN A 51 -26.50 -6.27 26.36
N PRO A 52 -26.26 -4.94 26.45
CA PRO A 52 -27.13 -3.96 25.82
C PRO A 52 -27.17 -4.01 24.29
N MET A 53 -26.18 -4.64 23.64
CA MET A 53 -26.17 -4.84 22.19
C MET A 53 -27.03 -6.03 21.73
N MET A 54 -27.56 -6.85 22.63
CA MET A 54 -28.38 -8.01 22.26
C MET A 54 -29.63 -7.55 21.50
N GLY A 55 -29.80 -8.04 20.28
CA GLY A 55 -30.89 -7.65 19.38
C GLY A 55 -30.80 -6.22 18.81
N GLN A 56 -29.75 -5.45 19.10
CA GLN A 56 -29.59 -4.07 18.64
C GLN A 56 -28.76 -3.99 17.36
N GLU A 57 -29.09 -3.07 16.46
CA GLU A 57 -28.35 -2.94 15.20
C GLU A 57 -27.16 -1.99 15.30
N LEU A 58 -27.24 -0.95 16.13
CA LEU A 58 -26.25 0.11 16.22
C LEU A 58 -25.69 0.18 17.64
N TRP A 59 -24.37 0.15 17.76
CA TRP A 59 -23.72 0.48 19.03
C TRP A 59 -23.71 1.98 19.26
N GLN A 60 -24.15 2.38 20.45
CA GLN A 60 -24.13 3.75 20.93
C GLN A 60 -23.39 3.77 22.28
N PRO A 61 -22.14 4.24 22.32
CA PRO A 61 -21.39 4.29 23.58
C PRO A 61 -22.11 5.19 24.59
N GLN A 62 -22.32 4.66 25.79
CA GLN A 62 -23.06 5.35 26.85
C GLN A 62 -22.50 5.00 28.24
N GLY A 63 -22.83 5.82 29.24
CA GLY A 63 -22.34 5.62 30.60
C GLY A 63 -20.81 5.69 30.69
N MET A 64 -20.19 4.71 31.33
CA MET A 64 -18.73 4.65 31.51
C MET A 64 -17.96 4.50 30.19
N ASP A 65 -18.61 4.01 29.14
CA ASP A 65 -17.99 3.86 27.83
C ASP A 65 -17.64 5.25 27.24
N ALA A 66 -18.48 6.26 27.48
CA ALA A 66 -18.25 7.63 27.01
C ALA A 66 -16.99 8.28 27.63
N SER A 67 -16.62 7.87 28.85
CA SER A 67 -15.38 8.29 29.51
C SER A 67 -14.22 7.29 29.31
N GLN A 68 -14.42 6.25 28.50
CA GLN A 68 -13.48 5.15 28.26
C GLN A 68 -12.97 4.46 29.53
N SER A 69 -13.77 4.46 30.60
CA SER A 69 -13.41 3.87 31.88
C SER A 69 -13.86 2.41 31.95
N GLY A 70 -12.98 1.52 32.46
CA GLY A 70 -13.31 0.11 32.69
C GLY A 70 -13.53 -0.72 31.42
N MET A 71 -13.00 -0.29 30.28
CA MET A 71 -13.13 -1.00 29.00
C MET A 71 -12.12 -2.16 28.88
N GLY A 72 -12.52 -3.24 28.20
CA GLY A 72 -11.66 -4.36 27.83
C GLY A 72 -11.29 -4.33 26.34
N GLY A 73 -10.19 -4.97 25.96
CA GLY A 73 -9.83 -5.17 24.56
C GLY A 73 -10.59 -6.36 23.96
N HIS A 74 -11.16 -6.18 22.76
CA HIS A 74 -11.86 -7.25 22.03
C HIS A 74 -11.53 -7.22 20.53
N ALA A 75 -11.42 -8.41 19.93
CA ALA A 75 -11.09 -8.58 18.53
C ALA A 75 -12.32 -9.00 17.71
N MET A 76 -12.57 -8.30 16.60
CA MET A 76 -13.74 -8.50 15.74
C MET A 76 -13.37 -8.31 14.27
N CYS A 77 -14.33 -8.56 13.38
CA CYS A 77 -14.15 -8.43 11.94
C CYS A 77 -15.08 -7.33 11.40
N VAL A 78 -14.53 -6.37 10.65
CA VAL A 78 -15.32 -5.46 9.83
C VAL A 78 -15.63 -6.15 8.51
N ILE A 79 -16.91 -6.18 8.15
CA ILE A 79 -17.42 -6.93 7.00
C ILE A 79 -18.15 -6.07 5.97
N GLY A 80 -18.35 -4.78 6.27
CA GLY A 80 -19.02 -3.86 5.36
C GLY A 80 -18.99 -2.43 5.86
N TYR A 81 -19.40 -1.51 4.99
CA TYR A 81 -19.59 -0.10 5.33
C TYR A 81 -20.76 0.46 4.56
N ASP A 82 -21.37 1.52 5.10
CA ASP A 82 -22.41 2.27 4.42
C ASP A 82 -22.25 3.75 4.82
N ASP A 83 -22.00 4.58 3.82
CA ASP A 83 -21.78 6.02 3.97
C ASP A 83 -23.06 6.79 4.32
N SER A 84 -24.22 6.25 3.95
CA SER A 84 -25.53 6.86 4.20
C SER A 84 -26.10 6.42 5.55
N LYS A 85 -25.79 5.20 5.99
CA LYS A 85 -26.36 4.62 7.21
C LYS A 85 -25.74 5.25 8.46
N TYR A 86 -26.61 5.79 9.31
CA TYR A 86 -26.23 6.44 10.58
C TYR A 86 -25.24 7.61 10.44
N GLY A 87 -25.18 8.25 9.27
CA GLY A 87 -24.21 9.29 8.96
C GLY A 87 -22.80 8.76 8.66
N GLY A 88 -22.70 7.48 8.26
CA GLY A 88 -21.45 6.80 7.94
C GLY A 88 -21.05 5.80 9.04
N ALA A 89 -21.15 4.50 8.72
CA ALA A 89 -20.86 3.44 9.68
C ALA A 89 -20.18 2.22 9.04
N PHE A 90 -19.47 1.46 9.88
CA PHE A 90 -18.94 0.15 9.60
C PHE A 90 -19.84 -0.93 10.19
N GLN A 91 -20.06 -2.01 9.44
CA GLN A 91 -20.69 -3.22 9.94
C GLN A 91 -19.62 -4.17 10.46
N ILE A 92 -19.79 -4.64 11.69
CA ILE A 92 -18.88 -5.56 12.36
C ILE A 92 -19.59 -6.88 12.64
N MET A 93 -18.85 -7.97 12.47
CA MET A 93 -19.22 -9.31 12.87
C MET A 93 -18.50 -9.64 14.18
N ASN A 94 -19.28 -10.06 15.17
CA ASN A 94 -18.80 -10.44 16.48
C ASN A 94 -18.79 -11.98 16.65
N SER A 95 -18.16 -12.44 17.72
CA SER A 95 -17.98 -13.85 18.07
C SER A 95 -18.75 -14.25 19.34
N TRP A 96 -19.80 -13.52 19.69
CA TRP A 96 -20.61 -13.71 20.91
C TRP A 96 -22.00 -14.31 20.68
N GLY A 97 -22.19 -15.04 19.59
CA GLY A 97 -23.48 -15.66 19.24
C GLY A 97 -24.36 -14.78 18.35
N SER A 98 -25.44 -15.35 17.86
CA SER A 98 -26.36 -14.69 16.91
C SER A 98 -27.28 -13.69 17.59
N GLU A 99 -27.47 -13.82 18.90
CA GLU A 99 -28.29 -12.95 19.74
C GLU A 99 -27.64 -11.59 19.97
N TRP A 100 -26.32 -11.52 19.93
CA TRP A 100 -25.59 -10.26 19.96
C TRP A 100 -25.81 -9.52 18.65
N GLY A 101 -26.15 -8.24 18.75
CA GLY A 101 -26.45 -7.44 17.58
C GLY A 101 -27.72 -7.92 16.86
N LYS A 102 -27.73 -7.81 15.53
CA LYS A 102 -28.68 -8.50 14.65
C LYS A 102 -27.97 -9.69 14.00
N ASN A 103 -28.26 -10.93 14.42
CA ASN A 103 -27.64 -12.14 13.86
C ASN A 103 -26.10 -12.15 14.00
N GLY A 104 -25.57 -11.69 15.14
CA GLY A 104 -24.12 -11.63 15.38
C GLY A 104 -23.41 -10.43 14.74
N VAL A 105 -24.15 -9.54 14.07
CA VAL A 105 -23.58 -8.33 13.45
C VAL A 105 -24.15 -7.05 14.04
N GLY A 106 -23.33 -6.00 14.07
CA GLY A 106 -23.72 -4.68 14.56
C GLY A 106 -23.05 -3.57 13.74
N TRP A 107 -23.50 -2.34 13.93
CA TRP A 107 -22.94 -1.15 13.27
C TRP A 107 -22.23 -0.26 14.27
N VAL A 108 -21.12 0.32 13.83
CA VAL A 108 -20.33 1.31 14.58
C VAL A 108 -20.08 2.51 13.68
N ARG A 109 -20.47 3.71 14.10
CA ARG A 109 -20.28 4.93 13.30
C ARG A 109 -18.79 5.20 13.11
N TYR A 110 -18.40 5.85 12.02
CA TYR A 110 -16.99 6.16 11.76
C TYR A 110 -16.31 6.97 12.87
N GLY A 111 -17.06 7.86 13.52
CA GLY A 111 -16.57 8.64 14.67
C GLY A 111 -16.23 7.75 15.86
N ASP A 112 -17.17 6.90 16.29
CA ASP A 112 -16.96 5.94 17.38
C ASP A 112 -15.85 4.96 17.03
N PHE A 113 -15.82 4.46 15.80
CA PHE A 113 -14.78 3.56 15.33
C PHE A 113 -13.38 4.18 15.51
N LYS A 114 -13.18 5.43 15.10
CA LYS A 114 -11.89 6.14 15.32
C LYS A 114 -11.56 6.34 16.79
N ASN A 115 -12.57 6.51 17.64
CA ASN A 115 -12.37 6.78 19.07
C ASN A 115 -12.05 5.52 19.88
N TYR A 116 -12.63 4.37 19.53
CA TYR A 116 -12.56 3.14 20.34
C TYR A 116 -11.67 2.04 19.72
N VAL A 117 -11.46 2.04 18.40
CA VAL A 117 -10.56 1.07 17.75
C VAL A 117 -9.11 1.48 17.96
N ARG A 118 -8.27 0.52 18.33
CA ARG A 118 -6.83 0.68 18.55
C ARG A 118 -6.01 0.08 17.42
N GLU A 119 -6.51 -0.98 16.81
CA GLU A 119 -5.81 -1.70 15.77
C GLU A 119 -6.78 -2.10 14.65
N ALA A 120 -6.32 -2.01 13.41
CA ALA A 120 -7.04 -2.49 12.24
C ALA A 120 -6.04 -3.08 11.25
N TYR A 121 -6.31 -4.31 10.81
CA TYR A 121 -5.46 -5.07 9.91
C TYR A 121 -6.29 -5.57 8.73
N GLY A 122 -5.92 -5.14 7.54
CA GLY A 122 -6.37 -5.76 6.31
C GLY A 122 -5.60 -7.05 6.12
N ILE A 123 -6.31 -8.15 5.93
CA ILE A 123 -5.68 -9.42 5.55
C ILE A 123 -5.58 -9.42 4.03
N ASP A 124 -4.41 -9.78 3.50
CA ASP A 124 -4.26 -9.95 2.07
C ASP A 124 -5.26 -11.01 1.60
N PRO A 125 -6.11 -10.72 0.59
CA PRO A 125 -7.13 -11.66 0.15
C PRO A 125 -6.45 -12.98 -0.18
N LEU A 126 -6.92 -14.07 0.42
CA LEU A 126 -6.49 -15.40 -0.01
C LEU A 126 -6.83 -15.51 -1.50
N PRO A 127 -5.88 -15.93 -2.36
CA PRO A 127 -6.16 -16.05 -3.78
C PRO A 127 -7.44 -16.86 -3.94
N LYS A 128 -8.46 -16.26 -4.59
CA LYS A 128 -9.71 -16.97 -4.87
C LYS A 128 -9.29 -18.25 -5.58
N ARG A 129 -9.57 -19.41 -4.97
CA ARG A 129 -9.05 -20.73 -5.37
C ARG A 129 -9.77 -21.24 -6.63
N THR A 130 -9.93 -20.37 -7.61
CA THR A 130 -10.66 -20.56 -8.86
C THR A 130 -9.85 -19.96 -9.99
N ALA A 131 -9.17 -20.85 -10.71
CA ALA A 131 -8.69 -20.76 -12.09
C ALA A 131 -7.68 -19.66 -12.47
N ASP A 132 -6.48 -20.11 -12.87
CA ASP A 132 -5.67 -19.62 -14.00
C ASP A 132 -6.18 -18.35 -14.69
N SER A 133 -6.01 -17.20 -14.04
CA SER A 133 -6.24 -15.91 -14.67
C SER A 133 -4.91 -15.18 -14.73
N ASN A 134 -4.45 -14.90 -15.96
CA ASN A 134 -3.44 -13.89 -16.25
C ASN A 134 -3.98 -12.52 -15.81
N ILE A 135 -4.01 -12.28 -14.49
CA ILE A 135 -4.38 -10.98 -13.95
C ILE A 135 -3.28 -10.01 -14.41
N PRO A 136 -3.62 -9.00 -15.23
CA PRO A 136 -2.62 -8.06 -15.72
C PRO A 136 -2.02 -7.28 -14.55
N LEU A 137 -0.76 -6.88 -14.65
CA LEU A 137 -0.25 -5.81 -13.80
C LEU A 137 -0.82 -4.49 -14.30
N GLU A 138 -1.58 -3.80 -13.45
CA GLU A 138 -2.13 -2.49 -13.77
C GLU A 138 -1.87 -1.52 -12.64
N CYS A 139 -1.24 -0.39 -12.96
CA CYS A 139 -0.73 0.54 -11.96
C CYS A 139 -0.55 1.95 -12.52
N THR A 140 -0.80 2.95 -11.69
CA THR A 140 -0.47 4.35 -11.93
C THR A 140 0.64 4.78 -10.97
N ILE A 141 1.69 5.41 -11.50
CA ILE A 141 2.87 5.89 -10.77
C ILE A 141 2.96 7.41 -10.94
N GLY A 142 2.94 8.15 -9.84
CA GLY A 142 3.06 9.62 -9.83
C GLY A 142 4.13 10.11 -8.86
N LEU A 143 4.50 11.38 -8.98
CA LEU A 143 5.28 12.09 -7.98
C LEU A 143 4.41 13.22 -7.42
N VAL A 144 4.25 13.32 -6.10
CA VAL A 144 3.35 14.26 -5.45
C VAL A 144 4.14 15.12 -4.47
N LYS A 145 4.10 16.45 -4.63
CA LYS A 145 4.77 17.37 -3.71
C LYS A 145 4.14 17.33 -2.33
N ASN A 146 4.97 17.48 -1.30
CA ASN A 146 4.48 17.42 0.07
C ASN A 146 3.69 18.64 0.50
N ASP A 147 4.01 19.81 -0.04
CA ASP A 147 3.48 21.11 0.36
C ASP A 147 2.04 21.33 -0.13
N ASP A 148 1.82 21.25 -1.44
CA ASP A 148 0.54 21.57 -2.08
C ASP A 148 -0.19 20.37 -2.66
N LYS A 149 0.40 19.18 -2.54
CA LYS A 149 -0.13 17.90 -3.05
C LYS A 149 -0.32 17.87 -4.56
N GLN A 150 0.30 18.78 -5.31
CA GLN A 150 0.29 18.75 -6.77
C GLN A 150 1.26 17.70 -7.29
N HIS A 151 0.91 17.10 -8.42
CA HIS A 151 1.79 16.20 -9.14
C HIS A 151 2.98 16.96 -9.75
N ILE A 152 4.17 16.35 -9.67
CA ILE A 152 5.33 16.71 -10.47
C ILE A 152 5.18 15.97 -11.79
N ALA A 153 4.86 16.71 -12.85
CA ALA A 153 4.52 16.10 -14.13
C ALA A 153 5.72 15.37 -14.75
N LEU A 154 5.47 14.13 -15.16
CA LEU A 154 6.39 13.24 -15.85
C LEU A 154 6.01 13.13 -17.32
N GLN A 155 7.03 13.08 -18.19
CA GLN A 155 6.87 12.75 -19.60
C GLN A 155 7.61 11.46 -19.94
N ASN A 156 7.02 10.69 -20.85
CA ASN A 156 7.69 9.54 -21.44
C ASN A 156 8.84 10.03 -22.34
N SER A 157 10.04 9.44 -22.17
CA SER A 157 11.22 9.74 -22.97
C SER A 157 11.99 8.49 -23.42
N GLY A 158 11.34 7.32 -23.39
CA GLY A 158 11.90 6.04 -23.83
C GLY A 158 10.93 4.87 -23.63
N SER A 159 11.33 3.63 -23.92
CA SER A 159 10.43 2.47 -23.77
C SER A 159 9.84 2.33 -22.36
N ASN A 160 10.67 2.58 -21.36
CA ASN A 160 10.33 2.52 -19.94
C ASN A 160 11.03 3.62 -19.14
N TYR A 161 11.41 4.71 -19.80
CA TYR A 161 12.15 5.81 -19.21
C TYR A 161 11.30 7.07 -19.22
N PHE A 162 11.23 7.74 -18.08
CA PHE A 162 10.43 8.92 -17.84
C PHE A 162 11.28 9.99 -17.17
N GLN A 163 10.92 11.24 -17.41
CA GLN A 163 11.62 12.37 -16.80
C GLN A 163 10.65 13.47 -16.40
N THR A 164 11.02 14.29 -15.43
CA THR A 164 10.24 15.48 -15.07
C THR A 164 10.18 16.45 -16.24
N ILE A 165 9.00 17.04 -16.48
CA ILE A 165 8.82 18.05 -17.55
C ILE A 165 9.56 19.36 -17.21
N ARG A 166 9.68 19.66 -15.92
CA ARG A 166 10.42 20.81 -15.39
C ARG A 166 11.38 20.34 -14.30
N PRO A 167 12.57 20.96 -14.16
CA PRO A 167 13.44 20.67 -13.04
C PRO A 167 12.75 21.01 -11.71
N ILE A 168 12.95 20.14 -10.73
CA ILE A 168 12.47 20.27 -9.37
C ILE A 168 13.37 21.25 -8.63
N ARG A 169 12.79 22.20 -7.90
CA ARG A 169 13.56 23.13 -7.09
C ARG A 169 14.29 22.39 -5.96
N VAL A 170 15.59 22.63 -5.76
CA VAL A 170 16.35 22.07 -4.62
C VAL A 170 15.64 22.38 -3.30
N GLY A 171 15.58 21.37 -2.41
CA GLY A 171 14.84 21.38 -1.16
C GLY A 171 13.35 21.02 -1.29
N THR A 172 12.82 20.83 -2.51
CA THR A 172 11.45 20.35 -2.68
C THR A 172 11.34 18.92 -2.17
N ARG A 173 10.41 18.70 -1.24
CA ARG A 173 10.10 17.37 -0.70
C ARG A 173 8.86 16.80 -1.38
N PHE A 174 8.93 15.55 -1.80
CA PHE A 174 7.85 14.88 -2.52
C PHE A 174 7.77 13.40 -2.13
N LYS A 175 6.68 12.75 -2.53
CA LYS A 175 6.45 11.32 -2.37
C LYS A 175 6.14 10.72 -3.73
N MET A 176 6.44 9.45 -3.89
CA MET A 176 5.97 8.67 -5.03
C MET A 176 4.60 8.11 -4.73
N GLU A 177 3.64 8.46 -5.56
CA GLU A 177 2.30 7.92 -5.59
C GLU A 177 2.30 6.62 -6.39
N ILE A 178 1.73 5.58 -5.82
CA ILE A 178 1.46 4.35 -6.54
C ILE A 178 0.04 3.90 -6.26
N GLU A 179 -0.73 3.76 -7.33
CA GLU A 179 -2.08 3.21 -7.33
C GLU A 179 -2.10 1.93 -8.15
N ASN A 180 -2.06 0.77 -7.48
CA ASN A 180 -2.21 -0.52 -8.14
C ASN A 180 -3.70 -0.87 -8.28
N GLN A 181 -4.11 -1.45 -9.40
CA GLN A 181 -5.48 -1.94 -9.66
C GLN A 181 -5.60 -3.46 -9.56
N THR A 182 -4.47 -4.16 -9.65
CA THR A 182 -4.34 -5.59 -9.42
C THR A 182 -3.28 -5.88 -8.35
N GLU A 183 -3.33 -7.06 -7.74
CA GLU A 183 -2.34 -7.42 -6.73
C GLU A 183 -0.94 -7.49 -7.35
N CYS A 184 0.05 -6.96 -6.63
CA CYS A 184 1.41 -6.91 -7.12
C CYS A 184 2.41 -6.77 -5.96
N TYR A 185 3.68 -6.90 -6.26
CA TYR A 185 4.78 -6.52 -5.39
C TYR A 185 5.44 -5.29 -5.98
N ILE A 186 5.77 -4.31 -5.13
CA ILE A 186 6.43 -3.08 -5.55
C ILE A 186 7.81 -3.01 -4.91
N TYR A 187 8.78 -2.66 -5.73
CA TYR A 187 10.15 -2.38 -5.32
C TYR A 187 10.60 -1.06 -5.92
N ILE A 188 11.35 -0.29 -5.14
CA ILE A 188 11.88 1.00 -5.58
C ILE A 188 13.37 0.97 -5.32
N PHE A 189 14.15 1.27 -6.33
CA PHE A 189 15.61 1.37 -6.27
C PHE A 189 16.02 2.79 -6.63
N GLY A 190 17.02 3.32 -5.93
CA GLY A 190 17.63 4.62 -6.24
C GLY A 190 19.05 4.45 -6.76
N GLN A 191 19.54 5.47 -7.46
CA GLN A 191 20.93 5.56 -7.86
C GLN A 191 21.74 6.41 -6.88
N GLU A 192 22.89 5.92 -6.45
CA GLU A 192 23.89 6.70 -5.70
C GLU A 192 24.77 7.54 -6.64
N VAL A 193 25.48 8.52 -6.07
CA VAL A 193 26.39 9.42 -6.81
C VAL A 193 27.51 8.65 -7.52
N ASP A 194 27.97 7.53 -6.95
CA ASP A 194 28.97 6.65 -7.56
C ASP A 194 28.39 5.74 -8.66
N GLY A 195 27.10 5.85 -8.93
CA GLY A 195 26.36 5.11 -9.93
C GLY A 195 25.94 3.71 -9.49
N THR A 196 26.18 3.32 -8.23
CA THR A 196 25.63 2.09 -7.64
C THR A 196 24.14 2.25 -7.32
N SER A 197 23.46 1.15 -7.03
CA SER A 197 22.04 1.11 -6.70
C SER A 197 21.82 0.82 -5.21
N PHE A 198 20.77 1.40 -4.65
CA PHE A 198 20.30 1.12 -3.30
C PHE A 198 18.78 0.89 -3.26
N VAL A 199 18.31 0.20 -2.22
CA VAL A 199 16.88 -0.12 -2.05
C VAL A 199 16.18 1.03 -1.34
N LEU A 200 15.27 1.70 -2.04
CA LEU A 200 14.37 2.71 -1.49
C LEU A 200 13.08 2.11 -0.92
N PHE A 201 12.62 0.99 -1.49
CA PHE A 201 11.49 0.23 -0.95
C PHE A 201 11.57 -1.24 -1.39
N PRO A 202 11.31 -2.19 -0.49
CA PRO A 202 11.02 -2.01 0.93
C PRO A 202 12.28 -1.60 1.73
N TYR A 203 12.22 -0.48 2.46
CA TYR A 203 13.40 0.09 3.13
C TYR A 203 13.65 -0.54 4.51
N LEU A 204 14.94 -0.72 4.82
CA LEU A 204 15.41 -1.13 6.13
C LEU A 204 15.67 0.09 6.99
N LYS A 205 15.31 0.04 8.28
CA LYS A 205 15.89 1.00 9.22
C LYS A 205 17.33 0.60 9.52
N ALA A 206 18.17 1.58 9.87
CA ALA A 206 19.55 1.31 10.25
C ALA A 206 19.61 0.24 11.36
N GLY A 207 20.37 -0.83 11.12
CA GLY A 207 20.50 -1.97 12.03
C GLY A 207 19.45 -3.08 11.85
N GLU A 208 18.46 -2.92 10.96
CA GLU A 208 17.51 -3.99 10.62
C GLU A 208 17.99 -4.81 9.42
N THR A 209 17.81 -6.14 9.47
CA THR A 209 18.13 -7.07 8.37
C THR A 209 16.90 -7.47 7.55
N VAL A 210 15.69 -7.13 8.04
CA VAL A 210 14.40 -7.42 7.41
C VAL A 210 13.53 -6.19 7.48
N SER A 211 12.93 -5.81 6.34
CA SER A 211 12.04 -4.66 6.28
C SER A 211 10.74 -4.95 7.03
N LYS A 212 10.29 -3.99 7.83
CA LYS A 212 8.95 -3.99 8.44
C LYS A 212 7.85 -3.63 7.44
N HIS A 213 8.22 -3.18 6.25
CA HIS A 213 7.32 -2.85 5.16
C HIS A 213 7.25 -4.02 4.18
N SER A 214 6.04 -4.53 3.96
CA SER A 214 5.78 -5.54 2.94
C SER A 214 5.85 -4.90 1.55
N PRO A 215 6.59 -5.50 0.59
CA PRO A 215 6.53 -5.08 -0.81
C PRO A 215 5.19 -5.46 -1.47
N TYR A 216 4.46 -6.41 -0.88
CA TYR A 216 3.17 -6.83 -1.40
C TYR A 216 2.11 -5.74 -1.26
N CYS A 217 1.43 -5.58 -2.37
CA CYS A 217 0.37 -4.63 -2.58
C CYS A 217 -0.86 -5.42 -3.02
N GLY A 218 -1.77 -5.68 -2.07
CA GLY A 218 -3.03 -6.38 -2.37
C GLY A 218 -3.86 -5.68 -3.47
N ILE A 219 -4.94 -6.32 -3.91
CA ILE A 219 -5.65 -6.09 -5.19
C ILE A 219 -5.73 -4.62 -5.67
N THR A 220 -6.12 -3.65 -4.85
CA THR A 220 -5.95 -2.22 -5.22
C THR A 220 -5.36 -1.49 -4.03
N GLY A 221 -4.66 -0.40 -4.26
CA GLY A 221 -4.19 0.41 -3.15
C GLY A 221 -3.54 1.68 -3.62
N TYR A 222 -3.93 2.78 -3.00
CA TYR A 222 -3.23 4.05 -3.11
C TYR A 222 -2.17 4.14 -2.02
N ARG A 223 -0.91 4.34 -2.42
CA ARG A 223 0.22 4.49 -1.50
C ARG A 223 1.05 5.70 -1.88
N LEU A 224 1.51 6.41 -0.86
CA LEU A 224 2.55 7.43 -0.99
C LEU A 224 3.83 6.90 -0.32
N PHE A 225 4.87 6.71 -1.12
CA PHE A 225 6.18 6.22 -0.71
C PHE A 225 7.23 7.33 -0.68
N PRO A 226 8.19 7.29 0.26
CA PRO A 226 8.18 6.48 1.49
C PRO A 226 7.05 6.93 2.43
N ARG A 227 6.56 6.05 3.31
CA ARG A 227 5.42 6.37 4.20
C ARG A 227 5.80 7.46 5.22
N ALA A 228 6.90 7.24 5.96
CA ALA A 228 7.34 8.11 7.06
C ALA A 228 8.26 9.25 6.62
N GLN A 229 8.96 9.02 5.52
CA GLN A 229 9.99 9.91 4.99
C GLN A 229 9.48 10.58 3.72
N SER A 230 10.35 11.30 3.03
CA SER A 230 10.05 11.90 1.74
C SER A 230 11.32 11.91 0.92
N PHE A 231 11.15 11.83 -0.40
CA PHE A 231 12.20 12.23 -1.30
C PHE A 231 12.42 13.74 -1.16
N GLU A 232 13.66 14.15 -1.36
CA GLU A 232 14.04 15.56 -1.38
C GLU A 232 14.98 15.77 -2.56
N ALA A 233 14.69 16.77 -3.39
CA ALA A 233 15.64 17.20 -4.41
C ALA A 233 16.82 17.86 -3.72
N ASP A 234 17.91 17.13 -3.50
CA ASP A 234 19.10 17.64 -2.85
C ASP A 234 19.93 18.56 -3.78
N SER A 235 21.03 19.11 -3.27
CA SER A 235 21.94 19.97 -4.03
C SER A 235 23.06 19.21 -4.74
N ILE A 236 23.05 17.87 -4.75
CA ILE A 236 24.13 17.04 -5.27
C ILE A 236 23.81 16.63 -6.71
N GLY A 237 24.60 17.10 -7.67
CA GLY A 237 24.33 16.87 -9.09
C GLY A 237 23.05 17.57 -9.55
N THR A 238 22.71 17.38 -10.82
CA THR A 238 21.55 18.06 -11.46
C THR A 238 20.42 17.09 -11.82
N ARG A 239 20.61 15.79 -11.59
CA ARG A 239 19.67 14.75 -11.96
C ARG A 239 19.86 13.52 -11.08
N ASP A 240 18.75 13.00 -10.57
CA ASP A 240 18.71 11.70 -9.91
C ASP A 240 17.81 10.73 -10.66
N HIS A 241 17.99 9.44 -10.38
CA HIS A 241 17.21 8.35 -10.97
C HIS A 241 16.66 7.41 -9.92
N ILE A 242 15.44 6.94 -10.16
CA ILE A 242 14.85 5.79 -9.46
C ILE A 242 14.29 4.79 -10.46
N ALA A 243 14.30 3.52 -10.09
CA ALA A 243 13.61 2.45 -10.79
C ALA A 243 12.46 1.93 -9.93
N ILE A 244 11.27 1.88 -10.51
CA ILE A 244 10.07 1.30 -9.93
C ILE A 244 9.83 -0.04 -10.63
N VAL A 245 9.82 -1.11 -9.85
CA VAL A 245 9.57 -2.47 -10.31
C VAL A 245 8.27 -2.95 -9.71
N VAL A 246 7.29 -3.25 -10.57
CA VAL A 246 6.00 -3.82 -10.19
C VAL A 246 5.97 -5.25 -10.68
N SER A 247 5.78 -6.22 -9.80
CA SER A 247 5.92 -7.66 -10.09
C SER A 247 4.70 -8.46 -9.69
N THR A 248 4.35 -9.52 -10.43
CA THR A 248 3.29 -10.47 -10.06
C THR A 248 3.73 -11.45 -8.97
N THR A 249 5.04 -11.62 -8.78
CA THR A 249 5.61 -12.50 -7.75
C THR A 249 6.63 -11.77 -6.89
N GLU A 250 6.83 -12.25 -5.67
CA GLU A 250 7.88 -11.73 -4.79
C GLU A 250 9.26 -11.90 -5.44
N LEU A 251 10.05 -10.83 -5.40
CA LEU A 251 11.44 -10.78 -5.87
C LEU A 251 12.40 -10.73 -4.69
N ASP A 252 13.55 -11.37 -4.84
CA ASP A 252 14.71 -11.11 -4.00
C ASP A 252 15.33 -9.76 -4.41
N TYR A 253 14.78 -8.69 -3.85
CA TYR A 253 15.17 -7.32 -4.16
C TYR A 253 16.63 -7.01 -3.76
N ASN A 254 17.22 -7.77 -2.82
CA ASN A 254 18.65 -7.63 -2.52
C ASN A 254 19.50 -8.17 -3.67
N ASN A 255 19.12 -9.30 -4.26
CA ASN A 255 19.78 -9.82 -5.46
C ASN A 255 19.61 -8.89 -6.66
N VAL A 256 18.40 -8.35 -6.85
CA VAL A 256 18.13 -7.36 -7.90
C VAL A 256 19.02 -6.14 -7.70
N ASN A 257 19.07 -5.55 -6.49
CA ASN A 257 19.91 -4.39 -6.21
C ASN A 257 21.39 -4.67 -6.47
N ARG A 258 21.89 -5.84 -6.04
CA ARG A 258 23.27 -6.27 -6.31
C ARG A 258 23.53 -6.41 -7.81
N ALA A 259 22.60 -6.95 -8.57
CA ALA A 259 22.72 -7.09 -10.02
C ALA A 259 22.74 -5.72 -10.73
N ILE A 260 21.92 -4.75 -10.30
CA ILE A 260 21.95 -3.38 -10.83
C ILE A 260 23.32 -2.75 -10.56
N SER A 261 23.83 -2.86 -9.32
CA SER A 261 25.15 -2.31 -8.95
C SER A 261 26.33 -2.99 -9.65
N ALA A 262 26.22 -4.27 -9.99
CA ALA A 262 27.25 -5.05 -10.66
C ALA A 262 27.27 -4.88 -12.20
N SER A 263 26.23 -4.27 -12.76
CA SER A 263 26.12 -4.05 -14.20
C SER A 263 27.24 -3.16 -14.74
N THR A 264 27.75 -3.51 -15.92
CA THR A 264 28.79 -2.75 -16.63
C THR A 264 28.22 -1.68 -17.58
N ARG A 265 26.89 -1.54 -17.64
CA ARG A 265 26.21 -0.54 -18.46
C ARG A 265 26.56 0.87 -17.98
N SER A 266 26.66 1.80 -18.93
CA SER A 266 27.15 3.16 -18.71
C SER A 266 26.17 4.09 -17.98
N ASP A 267 24.87 3.80 -18.07
CA ASP A 267 23.81 4.61 -17.47
C ASP A 267 22.89 3.76 -16.57
N TYR A 268 22.19 4.41 -15.64
CA TYR A 268 21.32 3.71 -14.68
C TYR A 268 20.21 2.92 -15.37
N SER A 269 19.63 3.48 -16.44
CA SER A 269 18.59 2.81 -17.22
C SER A 269 19.08 1.48 -17.80
N GLY A 270 20.27 1.47 -18.39
CA GLY A 270 20.93 0.28 -18.90
C GLY A 270 21.21 -0.73 -17.79
N LYS A 271 21.71 -0.27 -16.63
CA LYS A 271 21.99 -1.15 -15.48
C LYS A 271 20.73 -1.87 -14.98
N VAL A 272 19.64 -1.13 -14.83
CA VAL A 272 18.33 -1.66 -14.40
C VAL A 272 17.78 -2.65 -15.41
N ASN A 273 17.78 -2.29 -16.69
CA ASN A 273 17.25 -3.15 -17.75
C ASN A 273 18.09 -4.43 -17.95
N GLU A 274 19.42 -4.37 -17.74
CA GLU A 274 20.28 -5.56 -17.75
C GLU A 274 19.97 -6.48 -16.57
N ALA A 275 19.91 -5.93 -15.34
CA ALA A 275 19.65 -6.69 -14.13
C ALA A 275 18.27 -7.39 -14.12
N LEU A 276 17.27 -6.78 -14.77
CA LEU A 276 15.89 -7.28 -14.82
C LEU A 276 15.53 -7.94 -16.16
N GLN A 277 16.49 -8.16 -17.06
CA GLN A 277 16.22 -8.59 -18.43
C GLN A 277 15.39 -9.88 -18.54
N SER A 278 15.59 -10.82 -17.61
CA SER A 278 14.86 -12.10 -17.53
C SER A 278 13.51 -12.01 -16.81
N LEU A 279 13.25 -10.91 -16.09
CA LEU A 279 12.02 -10.70 -15.33
C LEU A 279 11.06 -9.73 -16.02
N GLN A 280 11.58 -8.86 -16.90
CA GLN A 280 10.84 -7.72 -17.44
C GLN A 280 9.86 -8.12 -18.54
N ILE A 281 8.60 -7.74 -18.37
CA ILE A 281 7.57 -7.81 -19.40
C ILE A 281 7.89 -6.75 -20.46
N ARG A 282 8.33 -7.17 -21.65
CA ARG A 282 8.76 -6.24 -22.71
C ARG A 282 7.61 -5.58 -23.45
N SER A 283 6.42 -6.15 -23.36
CA SER A 283 5.19 -5.67 -24.01
C SER A 283 4.44 -4.61 -23.20
N VAL A 284 4.98 -4.16 -22.06
CA VAL A 284 4.31 -3.14 -21.23
C VAL A 284 4.12 -1.87 -22.05
N ARG A 285 2.88 -1.38 -22.08
CA ARG A 285 2.54 -0.09 -22.68
C ARG A 285 2.33 0.93 -21.58
N PHE A 286 3.12 1.99 -21.61
CA PHE A 286 3.01 3.11 -20.70
C PHE A 286 2.33 4.29 -21.39
N ASN A 287 1.40 4.91 -20.67
CA ASN A 287 0.68 6.11 -21.09
C ASN A 287 0.88 7.20 -20.03
N SER A 288 0.94 8.46 -20.44
CA SER A 288 0.91 9.59 -19.52
C SER A 288 -0.53 9.97 -19.21
N THR A 289 -0.83 10.28 -17.95
CA THR A 289 -2.14 10.78 -17.50
C THR A 289 -2.22 12.31 -17.63
N PRO A 290 -3.43 12.90 -17.63
CA PRO A 290 -3.60 14.36 -17.59
C PRO A 290 -2.93 15.03 -16.38
N GLU A 291 -2.83 14.31 -15.26
CA GLU A 291 -2.21 14.77 -14.02
C GLU A 291 -0.66 14.69 -14.07
N GLY A 292 -0.09 14.15 -15.16
CA GLY A 292 1.36 14.01 -15.32
C GLY A 292 1.95 12.80 -14.59
N SER A 293 1.13 11.78 -14.31
CA SER A 293 1.55 10.46 -13.82
C SER A 293 1.68 9.45 -14.97
N ILE A 294 2.26 8.28 -14.67
CA ILE A 294 2.52 7.19 -15.59
C ILE A 294 1.50 6.09 -15.32
N HIS A 295 0.65 5.77 -16.28
CA HIS A 295 -0.24 4.63 -16.21
C HIS A 295 0.27 3.49 -17.10
N PHE A 296 0.20 2.25 -16.61
CA PHE A 296 0.41 1.09 -17.45
C PHE A 296 -0.54 -0.05 -17.10
N ARG A 297 -0.79 -0.86 -18.12
CA ARG A 297 -1.40 -2.18 -18.01
C ARG A 297 -0.55 -3.16 -18.81
N ALA A 298 -0.20 -4.27 -18.20
CA ALA A 298 0.63 -5.31 -18.79
C ALA A 298 0.04 -6.68 -18.48
N ASP A 299 -0.35 -7.42 -19.51
CA ASP A 299 -0.81 -8.79 -19.33
C ASP A 299 0.34 -9.63 -18.77
N ALA A 300 0.06 -10.36 -17.69
CA ALA A 300 1.03 -11.28 -17.11
C ALA A 300 1.40 -12.33 -18.17
N ASN A 301 2.70 -12.58 -18.33
CA ASN A 301 3.24 -13.66 -19.15
C ASN A 301 4.36 -14.37 -18.37
N ASP A 302 5.21 -15.14 -19.05
CA ASP A 302 6.34 -15.83 -18.39
C ASP A 302 7.27 -14.85 -17.65
N ASN A 303 7.34 -13.60 -18.13
CA ASN A 303 8.01 -12.50 -17.44
C ASN A 303 7.04 -11.85 -16.45
N LYS A 304 7.58 -11.44 -15.30
CA LYS A 304 6.77 -11.20 -14.10
C LYS A 304 6.72 -9.74 -13.68
N ALA A 305 7.53 -8.86 -14.28
CA ALA A 305 7.70 -7.50 -13.80
C ALA A 305 7.56 -6.41 -14.88
N ALA A 306 6.79 -5.37 -14.57
CA ALA A 306 6.85 -4.10 -15.27
C ALA A 306 7.88 -3.19 -14.58
N VAL A 307 8.69 -2.48 -15.37
CA VAL A 307 9.78 -1.63 -14.86
C VAL A 307 9.60 -0.24 -15.43
N ALA A 308 9.55 0.79 -14.59
CA ALA A 308 9.59 2.19 -14.99
C ALA A 308 10.80 2.87 -14.34
N ILE A 309 11.62 3.55 -15.14
CA ILE A 309 12.76 4.33 -14.67
C ILE A 309 12.39 5.80 -14.75
N VAL A 310 12.47 6.50 -13.62
CA VAL A 310 12.09 7.91 -13.52
C VAL A 310 13.34 8.71 -13.18
N ALA A 311 13.64 9.69 -14.02
CA ALA A 311 14.66 10.69 -13.77
C ALA A 311 14.01 12.01 -13.30
N PHE A 312 14.64 12.68 -12.35
CA PHE A 312 14.21 14.01 -11.93
C PHE A 312 15.37 14.98 -12.05
N ASP A 313 15.17 15.98 -12.89
CA ASP A 313 16.07 17.13 -12.99
C ASP A 313 15.91 18.04 -11.78
N LYS A 314 17.01 18.67 -11.35
CA LYS A 314 17.07 19.55 -10.17
C LYS A 314 17.64 20.91 -10.53
N GLN A 315 17.10 21.99 -9.94
CA GLN A 315 17.59 23.37 -10.13
C GLN A 315 17.42 24.24 -8.87
#